data_AF-C2EVM4-F1
#
_entry.id   AF-C2EVM4-F1
#
_cell.length_a   1.000
_cell.length_b   1.000
_cell.length_c   1.000
_cell.angle_alpha   90.00
_cell.angle_beta   90.00
_cell.angle_gamma   90.00
#
_symmetry.space_group_name_H-M   'P 1'
#
loop_
_entity.id
_entity.type
_entity.pdbx_description
1 polymer ?
#
loop_
_entity_poly.entity_id
_entity_poly.type
_entity_poly.pdbx_seq_one_letter_code
_entity_poly.pdbx_strand_id
1 'polypeptide(L)'
;MIQKLSNYLVNIFLVLLGTISLIGAVTELAVMQNKLSVTKNILFTSLVLVIVCIFIFRKQVKNLVELCCASKYIFNVIFLVIFCGLIFYQLNMIQALTGIMEFDPAFIYSLILHKPIVGSSYFSWYPNLLLLLNIENVVYHLLDNPNIYFFLKSLNVINLFLIDAGLMLIFLTVKKQLNKKYAFITLLMAILIFGLTPYIAIPYSDNWAFFLMSIYIFLLSTIYNKKQFHFNIIPIIFIGIDSALLYKMKPSTIIVLIATIVVLFVTILSKGKQYLNFQNIKKQLLILFLFIMPFLLTISTCDYFVDNNNLIKIEKNSSAGPLHFMAMGLHGDGGYWWDFNSKDESLPPKDRKGYEIKVIKKDIRDFGT
;
A
#
# COMPACT_ATOMS: atom_id res chain seq x y z
N MET A 1 9.63 -4.64 -33.11
CA MET A 1 8.20 -5.04 -33.14
C MET A 1 7.62 -5.20 -31.73
N ILE A 2 8.19 -6.07 -30.88
CA ILE A 2 7.72 -6.33 -29.50
C ILE A 2 7.62 -5.07 -28.63
N GLN A 3 8.61 -4.17 -28.68
CA GLN A 3 8.57 -2.93 -27.87
C GLN A 3 7.48 -1.95 -28.33
N LYS A 4 7.20 -1.84 -29.63
CA LYS A 4 6.09 -1.02 -30.14
C LYS A 4 4.74 -1.60 -29.72
N LEU A 5 4.59 -2.93 -29.81
CA LEU A 5 3.39 -3.63 -29.35
C LEU A 5 3.18 -3.47 -27.84
N SER A 6 4.25 -3.61 -27.05
CA SER A 6 4.23 -3.39 -25.60
C SER A 6 3.82 -1.96 -25.24
N ASN A 7 4.40 -0.95 -25.88
CA ASN A 7 4.01 0.44 -25.66
C ASN A 7 2.55 0.71 -26.06
N TYR A 8 2.07 0.10 -27.15
CA TYR A 8 0.69 0.25 -27.60
C TYR A 8 -0.29 -0.39 -26.61
N LEU A 9 -0.01 -1.60 -26.14
CA LEU A 9 -0.80 -2.27 -25.11
C LEU A 9 -0.82 -1.47 -23.81
N VAL A 10 0.35 -1.01 -23.34
CA VAL A 10 0.47 -0.18 -22.14
C VAL A 10 -0.35 1.10 -22.29
N ASN A 11 -0.29 1.76 -23.44
CA ASN A 11 -1.06 2.97 -23.71
C ASN A 11 -2.58 2.70 -23.76
N ILE A 12 -3.03 1.60 -24.38
CA ILE A 12 -4.45 1.22 -24.37
C ILE A 12 -4.93 1.02 -22.94
N PHE A 13 -4.23 0.21 -22.15
CA PHE A 13 -4.62 -0.02 -20.76
C PHE A 13 -4.57 1.26 -19.93
N LEU A 14 -3.53 2.09 -20.07
CA LEU A 14 -3.44 3.38 -19.37
C LEU A 14 -4.56 4.33 -19.73
N VAL A 15 -4.87 4.47 -21.03
CA VAL A 15 -5.95 5.35 -21.48
C VAL A 15 -7.28 4.82 -21.00
N LEU A 16 -7.56 3.53 -21.21
CA LEU A 16 -8.85 2.92 -20.86
C LEU A 16 -9.08 2.93 -19.34
N LEU A 17 -8.14 2.42 -18.55
CA LEU A 17 -8.22 2.45 -17.09
C LEU A 17 -8.21 3.88 -16.55
N GLY A 18 -7.43 4.77 -17.15
CA GLY A 18 -7.40 6.19 -16.81
C GLY A 18 -8.74 6.87 -17.05
N THR A 19 -9.40 6.59 -18.18
CA THR A 19 -10.74 7.11 -18.48
C THR A 19 -11.80 6.56 -17.55
N ILE A 20 -11.80 5.25 -17.27
CA ILE A 20 -12.74 4.64 -16.32
C ILE A 20 -12.55 5.25 -14.93
N SER A 21 -11.30 5.41 -14.48
CA SER A 21 -10.98 6.01 -13.19
C SER A 21 -11.43 7.48 -13.12
N LEU A 22 -11.26 8.24 -14.21
CA LEU A 22 -11.73 9.63 -14.28
C LEU A 22 -13.25 9.73 -14.24
N ILE A 23 -13.96 8.88 -14.99
CA ILE A 23 -15.43 8.84 -14.98
C ILE A 23 -15.92 8.47 -13.57
N GLY A 24 -15.35 7.40 -12.98
CA GLY A 24 -15.67 6.96 -11.62
C GLY A 24 -15.40 8.04 -10.58
N ALA A 25 -14.27 8.73 -10.69
CA ALA A 25 -13.93 9.85 -9.81
C ALA A 25 -14.94 11.00 -9.94
N VAL A 26 -15.35 11.38 -11.17
CA VAL A 26 -16.33 12.44 -11.39
C VAL A 26 -17.73 12.05 -10.90
N THR A 27 -18.14 10.79 -11.05
CA THR A 27 -19.43 10.32 -10.53
C THR A 27 -19.47 10.33 -9.01
N GLU A 28 -18.41 9.84 -8.36
CA GLU A 28 -18.28 9.92 -6.90
C GLU A 28 -18.16 11.36 -6.41
N LEU A 29 -17.50 12.23 -7.18
CA LEU A 29 -17.39 13.66 -6.88
C LEU A 29 -18.77 14.30 -6.70
N ALA A 30 -19.71 14.02 -7.61
CA ALA A 30 -21.06 14.56 -7.55
C ALA A 30 -21.83 14.04 -6.33
N VAL A 31 -21.67 12.75 -5.99
CA VAL A 31 -22.32 12.13 -4.83
C VAL A 31 -21.75 12.68 -3.51
N MET A 32 -20.41 12.80 -3.41
CA MET A 32 -19.74 13.33 -2.22
C MET A 32 -20.06 14.81 -1.99
N GLN A 33 -20.10 15.63 -3.05
CA GLN A 33 -20.45 17.05 -2.92
C GLN A 33 -21.83 17.25 -2.29
N ASN A 34 -22.79 16.38 -2.61
CA ASN A 34 -24.13 16.45 -2.01
C ASN A 34 -24.15 16.10 -0.50
N LYS A 35 -23.13 15.41 0.01
CA LYS A 35 -22.99 15.02 1.42
C LYS A 35 -22.13 16.00 2.25
N LEU A 36 -21.36 16.87 1.59
CA LEU A 36 -20.46 17.80 2.25
C LEU A 36 -21.18 19.09 2.67
N SER A 37 -20.75 19.68 3.79
CA SER A 37 -21.20 21.02 4.17
C SER A 37 -20.72 22.05 3.14
N VAL A 38 -21.41 23.20 3.04
CA VAL A 38 -21.07 24.28 2.10
C VAL A 38 -19.59 24.66 2.18
N THR A 39 -19.03 24.80 3.38
CA THR A 39 -17.61 25.12 3.59
C THR A 39 -16.68 24.03 3.04
N LYS A 40 -16.99 22.76 3.28
CA LYS A 40 -16.20 21.64 2.76
C LYS A 40 -16.30 21.54 1.24
N ASN A 41 -17.46 21.82 0.66
CA ASN A 41 -17.65 21.89 -0.79
C ASN A 41 -16.82 23.00 -1.43
N ILE A 42 -16.84 24.21 -0.87
CA ILE A 42 -16.01 25.32 -1.36
C ILE A 42 -14.53 24.94 -1.33
N LEU A 43 -14.06 24.36 -0.23
CA LEU A 43 -12.66 23.96 -0.05
C LEU A 43 -12.27 22.86 -1.06
N PHE A 44 -13.12 21.86 -1.23
CA PHE A 44 -12.90 20.79 -2.19
C PHE A 44 -12.94 21.28 -3.66
N THR A 45 -13.92 22.10 -4.04
CA THR A 45 -13.98 22.71 -5.38
C THR A 45 -12.77 23.61 -5.63
N SER A 46 -12.28 24.33 -4.62
CA SER A 46 -11.06 25.12 -4.75
C SER A 46 -9.82 24.25 -5.01
N LEU A 47 -9.70 23.09 -4.36
CA LEU A 47 -8.64 22.11 -4.62
C LEU A 47 -8.69 21.59 -6.06
N VAL A 48 -9.88 21.24 -6.56
CA VAL A 48 -10.07 20.81 -7.96
C VAL A 48 -9.66 21.92 -8.93
N LEU A 49 -10.08 23.16 -8.68
CA LEU A 49 -9.69 24.31 -9.49
C LEU A 49 -8.17 24.54 -9.46
N VAL A 50 -7.52 24.39 -8.31
CA VAL A 50 -6.05 24.46 -8.21
C VAL A 50 -5.38 23.40 -9.08
N ILE A 51 -5.85 22.15 -9.06
CA ILE A 51 -5.32 21.07 -9.92
C ILE A 51 -5.51 21.40 -11.40
N VAL A 52 -6.69 21.90 -11.79
CA VAL A 52 -6.98 22.34 -13.17
C VAL A 52 -6.07 23.50 -13.57
N CYS A 53 -5.87 24.49 -12.69
CA CYS A 53 -4.95 25.59 -12.90
C CYS A 53 -3.50 25.10 -13.09
N ILE A 54 -3.02 24.18 -12.26
CA ILE A 54 -1.70 23.57 -12.41
C ILE A 54 -1.56 22.91 -13.79
N PHE A 55 -2.61 22.24 -14.26
CA PHE A 55 -2.62 21.61 -15.58
C PHE A 55 -2.63 22.63 -16.74
N ILE A 56 -3.48 23.65 -16.69
CA ILE A 56 -3.56 24.72 -17.69
C ILE A 56 -2.23 25.48 -17.77
N PHE A 57 -1.68 25.84 -16.61
CA PHE A 57 -0.42 26.59 -16.49
C PHE A 57 0.82 25.70 -16.36
N ARG A 58 0.75 24.46 -16.87
CA ARG A 58 1.84 23.46 -16.76
C ARG A 58 3.20 23.96 -17.25
N LYS A 59 3.23 24.89 -18.23
CA LYS A 59 4.48 25.50 -18.73
C LYS A 59 5.09 26.43 -17.67
N GLN A 60 4.29 27.27 -17.04
CA GLN A 60 4.71 28.18 -15.97
C GLN A 60 5.14 27.38 -14.73
N VAL A 61 4.36 26.36 -14.35
CA VAL A 61 4.71 25.44 -13.26
C VAL A 61 6.06 24.77 -13.54
N LYS A 62 6.29 24.33 -14.78
CA LYS A 62 7.58 23.75 -15.20
C LYS A 62 8.73 24.73 -14.98
N ASN A 63 8.56 26.01 -15.35
CA ASN A 63 9.59 27.04 -15.18
C ASN A 63 9.86 27.33 -13.68
N LEU A 64 8.80 27.40 -12.85
CA LEU A 64 8.94 27.55 -11.40
C LEU A 64 9.73 26.40 -10.78
N VAL A 65 9.41 25.16 -11.15
CA VAL A 65 10.15 23.98 -10.69
C VAL A 65 11.61 24.02 -11.13
N GLU A 66 11.89 24.50 -12.35
CA GLU A 66 13.26 24.68 -12.84
C GLU A 66 14.03 25.71 -12.01
N LEU A 67 13.40 26.84 -11.64
CA LEU A 67 14.00 27.83 -10.73
C LEU A 67 14.30 27.22 -9.36
N CYS A 68 13.35 26.48 -8.77
CA CYS A 68 13.55 25.79 -7.49
C CYS A 68 14.70 24.78 -7.55
N CYS A 69 14.93 24.17 -8.72
CA CYS A 69 15.99 23.18 -8.93
C CYS A 69 17.31 23.77 -9.43
N ALA A 70 17.36 25.06 -9.78
CA ALA A 70 18.49 25.68 -10.48
C ALA A 70 19.77 25.72 -9.63
N SER A 71 19.63 26.07 -8.35
CA SER A 71 20.73 26.05 -7.38
C SER A 71 20.57 24.90 -6.40
N LYS A 72 21.68 24.21 -6.10
CA LYS A 72 21.71 23.18 -5.04
C LYS A 72 21.29 23.77 -3.69
N TYR A 73 21.70 25.00 -3.39
CA TYR A 73 21.37 25.68 -2.15
C TYR A 73 19.87 26.01 -2.08
N ILE A 74 19.33 26.69 -3.10
CA ILE A 74 17.90 27.05 -3.18
C ILE A 74 17.03 25.80 -3.05
N PHE A 75 17.37 24.74 -3.80
CA PHE A 75 16.65 23.48 -3.70
C PHE A 75 16.65 22.90 -2.29
N ASN A 76 17.82 22.86 -1.64
CA ASN A 76 17.93 22.27 -0.30
C ASN A 76 17.11 23.07 0.72
N VAL A 77 17.10 24.41 0.61
CA VAL A 77 16.28 25.27 1.47
C VAL A 77 14.79 25.01 1.22
N ILE A 78 14.34 25.01 -0.03
CA ILE A 78 12.93 24.74 -0.37
C ILE A 78 12.50 23.35 0.09
N PHE A 79 13.33 22.34 -0.17
CA PHE A 79 13.09 20.97 0.27
C PHE A 79 12.95 20.89 1.79
N LEU A 80 13.87 21.52 2.54
CA LEU A 80 13.83 21.57 4.00
C LEU A 80 12.54 22.26 4.49
N VAL A 81 12.20 23.42 3.94
CA VAL A 81 10.99 24.17 4.33
C VAL A 81 9.73 23.34 4.11
N ILE A 82 9.61 22.66 2.96
CA ILE A 82 8.47 21.80 2.65
C ILE A 82 8.40 20.62 3.63
N PHE A 83 9.53 19.95 3.88
CA PHE A 83 9.55 18.76 4.73
C PHE A 83 9.32 19.10 6.21
N CYS A 84 9.94 20.18 6.72
CA CYS A 84 9.67 20.69 8.05
C CYS A 84 8.21 21.17 8.19
N GLY A 85 7.67 21.82 7.17
CA GLY A 85 6.26 22.23 7.13
C GLY A 85 5.31 21.03 7.15
N LEU A 86 5.64 19.96 6.43
CA LEU A 86 4.91 18.70 6.44
C LEU A 86 4.91 18.06 7.83
N ILE A 87 6.09 17.89 8.45
CA ILE A 87 6.22 17.33 9.80
C ILE A 87 5.43 18.19 10.80
N PHE A 88 5.55 19.52 10.72
CA PHE A 88 4.80 20.42 11.60
C PHE A 88 3.28 20.24 11.43
N TYR A 89 2.80 20.18 10.19
CA TYR A 89 1.38 19.92 9.90
C TYR A 89 0.95 18.55 10.47
N GLN A 90 1.72 17.50 10.22
CA GLN A 90 1.45 16.15 10.69
C GLN A 90 1.42 16.06 12.22
N LEU A 91 2.36 16.71 12.93
CA LEU A 91 2.35 16.77 14.39
C LEU A 91 1.09 17.47 14.94
N ASN A 92 0.63 18.54 14.29
CA ASN A 92 -0.63 19.19 14.64
C ASN A 92 -1.82 18.23 14.41
N MET A 93 -1.82 17.49 13.30
CA MET A 93 -2.86 16.49 13.02
C MET A 93 -2.90 15.38 14.06
N ILE A 94 -1.73 14.87 14.48
CA ILE A 94 -1.64 13.88 15.56
C ILE A 94 -2.21 14.46 16.84
N GLN A 95 -1.85 15.69 17.21
CA GLN A 95 -2.36 16.32 18.42
C GLN A 95 -3.89 16.53 18.37
N ALA A 96 -4.43 16.91 17.22
CA ALA A 96 -5.84 17.22 17.05
C ALA A 96 -6.75 15.99 16.89
N LEU A 97 -6.24 14.92 16.27
CA LEU A 97 -7.06 13.78 15.84
C LEU A 97 -6.78 12.47 16.60
N THR A 98 -5.74 12.40 17.44
CA THR A 98 -5.52 11.19 18.26
C THR A 98 -6.71 10.96 19.17
N GLY A 99 -7.37 9.82 19.00
CA GLY A 99 -8.55 9.44 19.75
C GLY A 99 -8.93 7.98 19.50
N ILE A 100 -10.03 7.56 20.13
CA ILE A 100 -10.60 6.22 19.98
C ILE A 100 -11.10 6.05 18.53
N MET A 101 -10.82 4.90 17.94
CA MET A 101 -11.21 4.54 16.58
C MET A 101 -12.18 3.36 16.60
N GLU A 102 -12.80 3.10 15.45
CA GLU A 102 -13.73 1.98 15.22
C GLU A 102 -13.07 0.92 14.32
N PHE A 103 -13.78 -0.18 14.05
CA PHE A 103 -13.36 -1.29 13.17
C PHE A 103 -12.02 -1.92 13.58
N ASP A 104 -11.20 -2.34 12.62
CA ASP A 104 -9.99 -3.14 12.86
C ASP A 104 -8.99 -2.50 13.83
N PRO A 105 -8.65 -1.19 13.73
CA PRO A 105 -7.79 -0.56 14.73
C PRO A 105 -8.34 -0.73 16.15
N ALA A 106 -9.65 -0.59 16.33
CA ALA A 106 -10.33 -0.77 17.62
C ALA A 106 -10.17 -2.19 18.15
N PHE A 107 -10.36 -3.18 17.28
CA PHE A 107 -10.23 -4.59 17.65
C PHE A 107 -8.80 -4.92 18.09
N ILE A 108 -7.80 -4.36 17.41
CA ILE A 108 -6.39 -4.57 17.73
C ILE A 108 -6.02 -3.95 19.09
N TYR A 109 -6.17 -2.63 19.27
CA TYR A 109 -5.72 -2.00 20.51
C TYR A 109 -6.56 -2.45 21.73
N SER A 110 -7.84 -2.77 21.53
CA SER A 110 -8.69 -3.25 22.63
C SER A 110 -8.26 -4.63 23.13
N LEU A 111 -7.77 -5.51 22.24
CA LEU A 111 -7.18 -6.79 22.60
C LEU A 111 -5.87 -6.60 23.40
N ILE A 112 -4.97 -5.73 22.92
CA ILE A 112 -3.69 -5.41 23.60
C ILE A 112 -3.94 -4.84 25.01
N LEU A 113 -4.95 -3.99 25.16
CA LEU A 113 -5.34 -3.38 26.43
C LEU A 113 -6.17 -4.32 27.33
N HIS A 114 -6.30 -5.60 26.99
CA HIS A 114 -7.05 -6.61 27.74
C HIS A 114 -8.54 -6.26 27.95
N LYS A 115 -9.13 -5.56 26.97
CA LYS A 115 -10.56 -5.18 26.93
C LYS A 115 -11.17 -5.51 25.56
N PRO A 116 -11.08 -6.76 25.09
CA PRO A 116 -11.46 -7.12 23.73
C PRO A 116 -12.94 -6.80 23.47
N ILE A 117 -13.20 -6.11 22.36
CA ILE A 117 -14.56 -5.78 21.89
C ILE A 117 -15.11 -6.87 20.95
N VAL A 118 -14.20 -7.66 20.35
CA VAL A 118 -14.53 -8.81 19.48
C VAL A 118 -13.87 -10.08 20.00
N GLY A 119 -14.47 -11.23 19.67
CA GLY A 119 -13.93 -12.55 20.02
C GLY A 119 -12.75 -12.98 19.16
N SER A 120 -12.07 -14.06 19.56
CA SER A 120 -10.91 -14.59 18.85
C SER A 120 -11.21 -15.16 17.46
N SER A 121 -12.48 -15.48 17.19
CA SER A 121 -12.97 -15.90 15.87
C SER A 121 -12.70 -14.83 14.81
N TYR A 122 -12.81 -13.54 15.16
CA TYR A 122 -12.58 -12.43 14.23
C TYR A 122 -11.17 -12.45 13.64
N PHE A 123 -10.15 -12.59 14.50
CA PHE A 123 -8.75 -12.64 14.07
C PHE A 123 -8.39 -13.96 13.37
N SER A 124 -9.16 -15.02 13.64
CA SER A 124 -9.01 -16.28 12.92
C SER A 124 -9.61 -16.18 11.51
N TRP A 125 -10.72 -15.44 11.36
CA TRP A 125 -11.36 -15.10 10.09
C TRP A 125 -10.53 -14.12 9.25
N TYR A 126 -9.92 -13.11 9.89
CA TYR A 126 -9.06 -12.08 9.27
C TYR A 126 -7.60 -12.14 9.77
N PRO A 127 -6.83 -13.17 9.37
CA PRO A 127 -5.47 -13.37 9.87
C PRO A 127 -4.46 -12.33 9.38
N ASN A 128 -4.81 -11.49 8.39
CA ASN A 128 -3.97 -10.39 7.93
C ASN A 128 -3.78 -9.29 8.98
N LEU A 129 -4.59 -9.27 10.04
CA LEU A 129 -4.42 -8.33 11.16
C LEU A 129 -3.33 -8.75 12.15
N LEU A 130 -2.90 -10.02 12.12
CA LEU A 130 -2.07 -10.62 13.17
C LEU A 130 -0.64 -10.05 13.19
N LEU A 131 -0.06 -9.73 12.04
CA LEU A 131 1.24 -9.07 11.99
C LEU A 131 1.18 -7.68 12.62
N LEU A 132 0.14 -6.91 12.29
CA LEU A 132 -0.05 -5.56 12.85
C LEU A 132 -0.29 -5.63 14.37
N LEU A 133 -1.15 -6.55 14.83
CA LEU A 133 -1.39 -6.82 16.26
C LEU A 133 -0.08 -7.08 17.01
N ASN A 134 0.79 -7.93 16.48
CA ASN A 134 2.07 -8.23 17.11
C ASN A 134 3.00 -7.00 17.16
N ILE A 135 3.07 -6.22 16.08
CA ILE A 135 3.88 -4.99 16.05
C ILE A 135 3.38 -3.99 17.09
N GLU A 136 2.07 -3.75 17.13
CA GLU A 136 1.47 -2.82 18.09
C GLU A 136 1.63 -3.31 19.54
N ASN A 137 1.53 -4.62 19.78
CA ASN A 137 1.77 -5.19 21.10
C ASN A 137 3.22 -5.03 21.57
N VAL A 138 4.19 -5.19 20.65
CA VAL A 138 5.60 -4.91 20.94
C VAL A 138 5.77 -3.43 21.31
N VAL A 139 5.17 -2.51 20.55
CA VAL A 139 5.21 -1.08 20.87
C VAL A 139 4.60 -0.79 22.24
N TYR A 140 3.48 -1.41 22.58
CA TYR A 140 2.82 -1.25 23.88
C TYR A 140 3.74 -1.63 25.05
N HIS A 141 4.42 -2.77 24.95
CA HIS A 141 5.35 -3.22 25.99
C HIS A 141 6.67 -2.43 26.02
N LEU A 142 7.18 -1.97 24.87
CA LEU A 142 8.35 -1.09 24.80
C LEU A 142 8.10 0.27 25.47
N LEU A 143 6.85 0.70 25.58
CA LEU A 143 6.43 1.93 26.23
C LEU A 143 5.98 1.71 27.70
N ASP A 144 6.31 0.56 28.28
CA ASP A 144 5.97 0.19 29.66
C ASP A 144 4.47 0.21 29.97
N ASN A 145 3.65 -0.33 29.06
CA ASN A 145 2.19 -0.48 29.23
C ASN A 145 1.46 0.86 29.49
N PRO A 146 1.54 1.81 28.55
CA PRO A 146 1.01 3.16 28.75
C PRO A 146 -0.52 3.21 28.75
N ASN A 147 -1.08 4.36 29.13
CA ASN A 147 -2.52 4.61 28.93
C ASN A 147 -2.88 4.67 27.43
N ILE A 148 -4.16 4.45 27.11
CA ILE A 148 -4.67 4.37 25.73
C ILE A 148 -4.31 5.60 24.89
N TYR A 149 -4.42 6.82 25.45
CA TYR A 149 -4.14 8.03 24.69
C TYR A 149 -2.67 8.13 24.30
N PHE A 150 -1.76 7.87 25.25
CA PHE A 150 -0.33 7.87 24.97
C PHE A 150 0.07 6.74 24.02
N PHE A 151 -0.53 5.56 24.16
CA PHE A 151 -0.32 4.45 23.24
C PHE A 151 -0.68 4.82 21.80
N LEU A 152 -1.92 5.26 21.56
CA LEU A 152 -2.40 5.65 20.24
C LEU A 152 -1.62 6.83 19.66
N LYS A 153 -1.25 7.81 20.50
CA LYS A 153 -0.40 8.92 20.07
C LYS A 153 0.97 8.43 19.59
N SER A 154 1.55 7.44 20.27
CA SER A 154 2.85 6.86 19.91
C SER A 154 2.76 6.09 18.59
N LEU A 155 1.69 5.33 18.37
CA LEU A 155 1.44 4.68 17.07
C LEU A 155 1.27 5.70 15.94
N ASN A 156 0.61 6.84 16.20
CA ASN A 156 0.48 7.93 15.23
C ASN A 156 1.81 8.62 14.91
N VAL A 157 2.74 8.70 15.88
CA VAL A 157 4.12 9.15 15.62
C VAL A 157 4.89 8.13 14.77
N ILE A 158 4.65 6.83 14.95
CA ILE A 158 5.20 5.80 14.06
C ILE A 158 4.66 5.98 12.64
N ASN A 159 3.35 6.22 12.47
CA ASN A 159 2.76 6.52 11.16
C ASN A 159 3.44 7.71 10.47
N LEU A 160 3.74 8.79 11.22
CA LEU A 160 4.48 9.94 10.71
C LEU A 160 5.79 9.47 10.05
N PHE A 161 6.57 8.69 10.79
CA PHE A 161 7.85 8.17 10.31
C PHE A 161 7.67 7.27 9.07
N LEU A 162 6.69 6.37 9.08
CA LEU A 162 6.42 5.46 7.95
C LEU A 162 6.07 6.23 6.67
N ILE A 163 5.20 7.24 6.78
CA ILE A 163 4.77 8.08 5.65
C ILE A 163 5.97 8.86 5.11
N ASP A 164 6.68 9.58 5.97
CA ASP A 164 7.77 10.46 5.58
C ASP A 164 8.98 9.71 5.01
N ALA A 165 9.32 8.57 5.62
CA ALA A 165 10.36 7.69 5.10
C ALA A 165 9.95 7.08 3.74
N GLY A 166 8.68 6.68 3.57
CA GLY A 166 8.15 6.20 2.29
C GLY A 166 8.23 7.27 1.19
N LEU A 167 7.81 8.50 1.50
CA LEU A 167 7.92 9.65 0.58
C LEU A 167 9.37 9.92 0.15
N MET A 168 10.32 9.84 1.09
CA MET A 168 11.74 10.02 0.79
C MET A 168 12.27 8.88 -0.08
N LEU A 169 11.89 7.62 0.17
CA LEU A 169 12.29 6.47 -0.66
C LEU A 169 11.76 6.60 -2.10
N ILE A 170 10.52 7.06 -2.28
CA ILE A 170 9.96 7.37 -3.61
C ILE A 170 10.77 8.48 -4.29
N PHE A 171 11.07 9.57 -3.58
CA PHE A 171 11.90 10.66 -4.11
C PHE A 171 13.27 10.14 -4.57
N LEU A 172 13.96 9.35 -3.74
CA LEU A 172 15.26 8.77 -4.07
C LEU A 172 15.20 7.83 -5.28
N THR A 173 14.15 7.01 -5.36
CA THR A 173 13.88 6.12 -6.50
C THR A 173 13.76 6.91 -7.80
N VAL A 174 12.89 7.92 -7.84
CA VAL A 174 12.65 8.71 -9.05
C VAL A 174 13.90 9.53 -9.41
N LYS A 175 14.61 10.07 -8.41
CA LYS A 175 15.86 10.80 -8.63
C LYS A 175 16.91 9.93 -9.30
N LYS A 176 16.99 8.65 -8.89
CA LYS A 176 17.92 7.66 -9.44
C LYS A 176 17.55 7.22 -10.86
N GLN A 177 16.27 6.93 -11.10
CA GLN A 177 15.81 6.39 -12.39
C GLN A 177 15.62 7.47 -13.47
N LEU A 178 15.25 8.68 -13.06
CA LEU A 178 15.01 9.81 -13.94
C LEU A 178 16.01 10.93 -13.62
N ASN A 179 15.58 11.95 -12.88
CA ASN A 179 16.42 13.07 -12.45
C ASN A 179 15.79 13.78 -11.25
N LYS A 180 16.57 14.71 -10.66
CA LYS A 180 16.17 15.51 -9.49
C LYS A 180 14.87 16.29 -9.69
N LYS A 181 14.62 16.81 -10.89
CA LYS A 181 13.45 17.61 -11.21
C LYS A 181 12.17 16.77 -11.12
N TYR A 182 12.15 15.61 -11.79
CA TYR A 182 11.01 14.71 -11.73
C TYR A 182 10.80 14.15 -10.33
N ALA A 183 11.89 13.87 -9.61
CA ALA A 183 11.80 13.44 -8.21
C ALA A 183 11.11 14.48 -7.33
N PHE A 184 11.46 15.76 -7.49
CA PHE A 184 10.84 16.84 -6.72
C PHE A 184 9.35 16.99 -7.05
N ILE A 185 9.00 16.92 -8.33
CA ILE A 185 7.60 16.95 -8.78
C ILE A 185 6.82 15.76 -8.19
N THR A 186 7.38 14.55 -8.23
CA THR A 186 6.76 13.36 -7.65
C THR A 186 6.59 13.50 -6.14
N LEU A 187 7.59 14.04 -5.42
CA LEU A 187 7.49 14.27 -3.99
C LEU A 187 6.36 15.25 -3.65
N LEU A 188 6.25 16.37 -4.37
CA LEU A 188 5.15 17.33 -4.18
C LEU A 188 3.79 16.67 -4.39
N MET A 189 3.63 15.89 -5.46
CA MET A 189 2.39 15.15 -5.70
C MET A 189 2.09 14.13 -4.60
N ALA A 190 3.10 13.38 -4.16
CA ALA A 190 2.94 12.38 -3.12
C ALA A 190 2.60 12.99 -1.76
N ILE A 191 3.16 14.16 -1.43
CA ILE A 191 2.78 14.93 -0.23
C ILE A 191 1.31 15.36 -0.32
N LEU A 192 0.87 15.89 -1.46
CA LEU A 192 -0.51 16.34 -1.64
C LEU A 192 -1.52 15.17 -1.54
N ILE A 193 -1.18 14.02 -2.13
CA ILE A 193 -2.08 12.85 -2.20
C ILE A 193 -2.09 12.08 -0.88
N PHE A 194 -0.94 11.97 -0.20
CA PHE A 194 -0.78 11.06 0.94
C PHE A 194 -0.27 11.77 2.19
N GLY A 195 0.80 12.57 2.08
CA GLY A 195 1.44 13.23 3.22
C GLY A 195 0.54 14.20 4.01
N LEU A 196 -0.38 14.90 3.34
CA LEU A 196 -1.32 15.84 3.97
C LEU A 196 -2.62 15.20 4.46
N THR A 197 -2.82 13.90 4.20
CA THR A 197 -4.08 13.23 4.56
C THR A 197 -4.19 12.98 6.07
N PRO A 198 -5.42 12.95 6.63
CA PRO A 198 -5.61 12.64 8.05
C PRO A 198 -5.30 11.18 8.42
N TYR A 199 -4.96 10.32 7.45
CA TYR A 199 -4.62 8.90 7.67
C TYR A 199 -3.45 8.68 8.63
N ILE A 200 -2.63 9.71 8.88
CA ILE A 200 -1.59 9.68 9.91
C ILE A 200 -2.15 9.39 11.31
N ALA A 201 -3.38 9.80 11.59
CA ALA A 201 -4.04 9.62 12.88
C ALA A 201 -4.70 8.24 13.06
N ILE A 202 -4.61 7.38 12.05
CA ILE A 202 -5.17 6.02 12.03
C ILE A 202 -4.00 5.03 11.92
N PRO A 203 -3.51 4.44 13.03
CA PRO A 203 -2.49 3.41 13.02
C PRO A 203 -3.11 2.12 12.50
N TYR A 204 -2.87 1.86 11.23
CA TYR A 204 -3.39 0.70 10.53
C TYR A 204 -2.44 0.23 9.42
N SER A 205 -2.79 -0.88 8.77
CA SER A 205 -1.94 -1.58 7.80
C SER A 205 -1.57 -0.74 6.56
N ASP A 206 -2.37 0.27 6.20
CA ASP A 206 -2.15 1.12 5.03
C ASP A 206 -0.82 1.89 5.06
N ASN A 207 -0.49 2.50 6.20
CA ASN A 207 0.75 3.27 6.35
C ASN A 207 1.98 2.37 6.31
N TRP A 208 1.89 1.18 6.92
CA TRP A 208 2.91 0.15 6.84
C TRP A 208 3.07 -0.38 5.41
N ALA A 209 1.97 -0.69 4.73
CA ALA A 209 1.98 -1.17 3.36
C ALA A 209 2.60 -0.13 2.40
N PHE A 210 2.28 1.16 2.57
CA PHE A 210 2.90 2.25 1.81
C PHE A 210 4.41 2.33 2.02
N PHE A 211 4.87 2.27 3.28
CA PHE A 211 6.29 2.32 3.61
C PHE A 211 7.04 1.12 3.03
N LEU A 212 6.57 -0.11 3.27
CA LEU A 212 7.16 -1.33 2.73
C LEU A 212 7.16 -1.32 1.20
N MET A 213 6.08 -0.87 0.56
CA MET A 213 6.04 -0.73 -0.90
C MET A 213 7.08 0.26 -1.43
N SER A 214 7.33 1.34 -0.69
CA SER A 214 8.36 2.32 -1.02
C SER A 214 9.77 1.72 -0.88
N ILE A 215 10.01 0.87 0.13
CA ILE A 215 11.24 0.08 0.25
C ILE A 215 11.38 -0.86 -0.95
N TYR A 216 10.35 -1.65 -1.25
CA TYR A 216 10.33 -2.60 -2.36
C TYR A 216 10.78 -1.95 -3.68
N ILE A 217 10.12 -0.85 -4.04
CA ILE A 217 10.38 -0.12 -5.29
C ILE A 217 11.79 0.50 -5.26
N PHE A 218 12.22 1.05 -4.13
CA PHE A 218 13.56 1.60 -3.99
C PHE A 218 14.63 0.53 -4.19
N LEU A 219 14.49 -0.63 -3.53
CA LEU A 219 15.41 -1.77 -3.67
C LEU A 219 15.43 -2.28 -5.11
N LEU A 220 14.26 -2.44 -5.75
CA LEU A 220 14.18 -2.79 -7.17
C LEU A 220 14.93 -1.80 -8.05
N SER A 221 14.81 -0.50 -7.77
CA SER A 221 15.53 0.55 -8.49
C SER A 221 17.06 0.48 -8.30
N THR A 222 17.53 -0.20 -7.25
CA THR A 222 18.96 -0.44 -7.05
C THR A 222 19.50 -1.58 -7.90
N ILE A 223 18.67 -2.59 -8.15
CA ILE A 223 18.98 -3.73 -9.00
C ILE A 223 18.79 -3.36 -10.47
N TYR A 224 17.70 -2.67 -10.81
CA TYR A 224 17.40 -2.21 -12.15
C TYR A 224 17.70 -0.73 -12.27
N ASN A 225 18.80 -0.38 -12.93
CA ASN A 225 19.20 1.01 -13.16
C ASN A 225 19.40 1.25 -14.65
N LYS A 226 18.77 2.30 -15.20
CA LYS A 226 18.88 2.69 -16.63
C LYS A 226 18.73 1.50 -17.59
N LYS A 227 17.73 0.64 -17.35
CA LYS A 227 17.40 -0.57 -18.15
C LYS A 227 18.43 -1.72 -18.06
N GLN A 228 19.39 -1.63 -17.14
CA GLN A 228 20.40 -2.66 -16.90
C GLN A 228 20.20 -3.31 -15.53
N PHE A 229 20.31 -4.63 -15.49
CA PHE A 229 20.26 -5.42 -14.27
C PHE A 229 21.64 -5.50 -13.63
N HIS A 230 21.75 -5.05 -12.39
CA HIS A 230 22.94 -5.10 -11.56
C HIS A 230 22.71 -6.16 -10.49
N PHE A 231 23.45 -7.27 -10.59
CA PHE A 231 23.38 -8.31 -9.58
C PHE A 231 24.02 -7.81 -8.29
N ASN A 232 23.20 -7.69 -7.25
CA ASN A 232 23.67 -7.41 -5.90
C ASN A 232 22.85 -8.28 -4.93
N ILE A 233 23.56 -9.05 -4.12
CA ILE A 233 22.96 -10.02 -3.20
C ILE A 233 22.10 -9.31 -2.15
N ILE A 234 22.57 -8.18 -1.63
CA ILE A 234 21.93 -7.48 -0.49
C ILE A 234 20.50 -7.02 -0.85
N PRO A 235 20.26 -6.23 -1.92
CA PRO A 235 18.91 -5.84 -2.29
C PRO A 235 17.99 -7.01 -2.62
N ILE A 236 18.51 -8.11 -3.19
CA ILE A 236 17.69 -9.29 -3.53
C ILE A 236 17.16 -9.96 -2.26
N ILE A 237 18.02 -10.13 -1.24
CA ILE A 237 17.62 -10.68 0.06
C ILE A 237 16.57 -9.79 0.72
N PHE A 238 16.82 -8.49 0.78
CA PHE A 238 15.88 -7.54 1.39
C PHE A 238 14.55 -7.48 0.64
N ILE A 239 14.55 -7.58 -0.69
CA ILE A 239 13.30 -7.69 -1.47
C ILE A 239 12.54 -8.95 -1.06
N GLY A 240 13.20 -10.10 -0.84
CA GLY A 240 12.54 -11.31 -0.35
C GLY A 240 11.85 -11.11 1.01
N ILE A 241 12.56 -10.50 1.97
CA ILE A 241 12.03 -10.19 3.31
C ILE A 241 10.85 -9.21 3.22
N ASP A 242 11.05 -8.09 2.53
CA ASP A 242 10.06 -7.02 2.37
C ASP A 242 8.78 -7.51 1.66
N SER A 243 8.93 -8.40 0.67
CA SER A 243 7.81 -9.05 -0.01
C SER A 243 6.96 -9.92 0.92
N ALA A 244 7.59 -10.64 1.85
CA ALA A 244 6.89 -11.45 2.85
C ALA A 244 6.15 -10.56 3.84
N LEU A 245 6.79 -9.48 4.31
CA LEU A 245 6.17 -8.49 5.20
C LEU A 245 4.99 -7.78 4.52
N LEU A 246 5.14 -7.38 3.26
CA LEU A 246 4.06 -6.80 2.44
C LEU A 246 2.87 -7.74 2.38
N TYR A 247 3.09 -9.01 2.04
CA TYR A 247 2.04 -10.01 1.95
C TYR A 247 1.33 -10.24 3.28
N LYS A 248 2.08 -10.35 4.39
CA LYS A 248 1.50 -10.55 5.73
C LYS A 248 0.79 -9.30 6.26
N MET A 249 1.30 -8.11 5.98
CA MET A 249 0.70 -6.84 6.41
C MET A 249 -0.57 -6.53 5.64
N LYS A 250 -0.55 -6.72 4.31
CA LYS A 250 -1.67 -6.43 3.42
C LYS A 250 -1.63 -7.34 2.21
N PRO A 251 -2.35 -8.48 2.21
CA PRO A 251 -2.27 -9.49 1.15
C PRO A 251 -2.51 -8.97 -0.26
N SER A 252 -3.34 -7.94 -0.44
CA SER A 252 -3.60 -7.32 -1.75
C SER A 252 -2.36 -6.67 -2.38
N THR A 253 -1.31 -6.39 -1.62
CA THR A 253 -0.03 -5.87 -2.14
C THR A 253 0.73 -6.89 -2.99
N ILE A 254 0.32 -8.17 -2.98
CA ILE A 254 0.87 -9.22 -3.87
C ILE A 254 0.78 -8.85 -5.35
N ILE A 255 -0.13 -7.94 -5.73
CA ILE A 255 -0.22 -7.41 -7.09
C ILE A 255 1.11 -6.85 -7.61
N VAL A 256 1.93 -6.29 -6.74
CA VAL A 256 3.23 -5.73 -7.12
C VAL A 256 4.25 -6.84 -7.39
N LEU A 257 4.21 -7.94 -6.62
CA LEU A 257 5.00 -9.14 -6.93
C LEU A 257 4.63 -9.72 -8.28
N ILE A 258 3.32 -9.83 -8.55
CA ILE A 258 2.80 -10.29 -9.85
C ILE A 258 3.30 -9.36 -10.97
N ALA A 259 3.23 -8.04 -10.78
CA ALA A 259 3.72 -7.07 -11.75
C ALA A 259 5.23 -7.24 -12.01
N THR A 260 6.04 -7.41 -10.97
CA THR A 260 7.48 -7.68 -11.10
C THR A 260 7.74 -8.96 -11.89
N ILE A 261 7.02 -10.05 -11.59
CA ILE A 261 7.13 -11.33 -12.32
C ILE A 261 6.78 -11.13 -13.80
N VAL A 262 5.70 -10.42 -14.11
CA VAL A 262 5.29 -10.12 -15.49
C VAL A 262 6.38 -9.34 -16.23
N VAL A 263 6.94 -8.29 -15.60
CA VAL A 263 8.03 -7.49 -16.18
C VAL A 263 9.29 -8.33 -16.43
N LEU A 264 9.66 -9.19 -15.48
CA LEU A 264 10.78 -10.12 -15.61
C LEU A 264 10.56 -11.09 -16.77
N PHE A 265 9.38 -11.69 -16.84
CA PHE A 265 8.99 -12.64 -17.88
C PHE A 265 9.06 -12.00 -19.27
N VAL A 266 8.46 -10.82 -19.45
CA VAL A 266 8.52 -10.06 -20.71
C VAL A 266 9.96 -9.70 -21.07
N THR A 267 10.78 -9.32 -20.08
CA THR A 267 12.19 -8.99 -20.31
C THR A 267 12.97 -10.20 -20.81
N ILE A 268 12.77 -11.38 -20.21
CA ILE A 268 13.40 -12.64 -20.63
C ILE A 268 12.98 -12.99 -22.06
N LEU A 269 11.68 -12.95 -22.37
CA LEU A 269 11.15 -13.22 -23.71
C LEU A 269 11.74 -12.27 -24.76
N SER A 270 11.86 -10.98 -24.43
CA SER A 270 12.36 -9.97 -25.37
C SER A 270 13.86 -10.11 -25.71
N LYS A 271 14.65 -10.72 -24.81
CA LYS A 271 16.11 -10.85 -24.96
C LYS A 271 16.56 -12.26 -25.40
N GLY A 272 15.63 -13.20 -25.58
CA GLY A 272 15.83 -14.47 -26.29
C GLY A 272 16.99 -15.35 -25.79
N LYS A 273 17.70 -16.00 -26.74
CA LYS A 273 18.78 -17.00 -26.49
C LYS A 273 19.91 -16.50 -25.58
N GLN A 274 20.10 -15.19 -25.44
CA GLN A 274 21.13 -14.61 -24.55
C GLN A 274 20.89 -14.97 -23.08
N TYR A 275 19.63 -15.08 -22.62
CA TYR A 275 19.30 -15.43 -21.23
C TYR A 275 19.23 -16.93 -20.95
N LEU A 276 19.22 -17.77 -22.00
CA LEU A 276 19.11 -19.23 -21.92
C LEU A 276 20.47 -19.96 -21.93
N ASN A 277 21.59 -19.21 -21.88
CA ASN A 277 22.92 -19.82 -21.68
C ASN A 277 23.06 -20.37 -20.25
N PHE A 278 23.76 -21.49 -20.07
CA PHE A 278 23.92 -22.20 -18.80
C PHE A 278 24.45 -21.33 -17.65
N GLN A 279 25.39 -20.42 -17.93
CA GLN A 279 25.90 -19.47 -16.93
C GLN A 279 24.81 -18.49 -16.45
N ASN A 280 23.90 -18.08 -17.34
CA ASN A 280 22.77 -17.21 -17.01
C ASN A 280 21.68 -17.95 -16.24
N ILE A 281 21.49 -19.24 -16.52
CA ILE A 281 20.55 -20.11 -15.76
C ILE A 281 21.02 -20.25 -14.31
N LYS A 282 22.30 -20.57 -14.06
CA LYS A 282 22.84 -20.65 -12.68
C LYS A 282 22.64 -19.35 -11.91
N LYS A 283 22.90 -18.21 -12.56
CA LYS A 283 22.70 -16.88 -11.97
C LYS A 283 21.22 -16.62 -11.65
N GLN A 284 20.31 -17.00 -12.54
CA GLN A 284 18.86 -16.88 -12.31
C GLN A 284 18.39 -17.76 -11.15
N LEU A 285 18.86 -19.01 -11.06
CA LEU A 285 18.57 -19.91 -9.94
C LEU A 285 19.12 -19.34 -8.62
N LEU A 286 20.31 -18.74 -8.64
CA LEU A 286 20.86 -18.07 -7.46
C LEU A 286 20.01 -16.87 -7.04
N ILE A 287 19.58 -16.01 -7.98
CA ILE A 287 18.67 -14.88 -7.68
C ILE A 287 17.36 -15.40 -7.08
N LEU A 288 16.78 -16.45 -7.67
CA LEU A 288 15.56 -17.06 -7.19
C LEU A 288 15.73 -17.60 -5.77
N PHE A 289 16.83 -18.31 -5.50
CA PHE A 289 17.16 -18.83 -4.17
C PHE A 289 17.34 -17.70 -3.14
N LEU A 290 18.11 -16.66 -3.48
CA LEU A 290 18.35 -15.49 -2.64
C LEU A 290 17.08 -14.67 -2.35
N PHE A 291 16.05 -14.80 -3.18
CA PHE A 291 14.74 -14.20 -2.93
C PHE A 291 13.83 -15.14 -2.11
N ILE A 292 13.66 -16.39 -2.56
CA ILE A 292 12.73 -17.35 -1.95
C ILE A 292 13.12 -17.69 -0.53
N MET A 293 14.42 -17.92 -0.25
CA MET A 293 14.85 -18.36 1.08
C MET A 293 14.53 -17.31 2.16
N PRO A 294 14.90 -16.02 2.02
CA PRO A 294 14.50 -14.98 2.97
C PRO A 294 12.99 -14.75 3.03
N PHE A 295 12.29 -14.85 1.90
CA PHE A 295 10.82 -14.76 1.86
C PHE A 295 10.17 -15.82 2.75
N LEU A 296 10.49 -17.10 2.52
CA LEU A 296 9.92 -18.22 3.27
C LEU A 296 10.31 -18.21 4.76
N LEU A 297 11.55 -17.81 5.05
CA LEU A 297 12.03 -17.64 6.43
C LEU A 297 11.19 -16.56 7.13
N THR A 298 10.98 -15.41 6.50
CA THR A 298 10.20 -14.30 7.07
C THR A 298 8.74 -14.70 7.30
N ILE A 299 8.11 -15.40 6.35
CA ILE A 299 6.75 -15.93 6.52
C ILE A 299 6.68 -16.87 7.72
N SER A 300 7.61 -17.83 7.80
CA SER A 300 7.68 -18.79 8.92
C SER A 300 7.90 -18.11 10.26
N THR A 301 8.75 -17.07 10.31
CA THR A 301 8.97 -16.28 11.52
C THR A 301 7.71 -15.53 11.94
N CYS A 302 7.01 -14.89 11.00
CA CYS A 302 5.75 -14.21 11.29
C CYS A 302 4.71 -15.19 11.86
N ASP A 303 4.57 -16.36 11.23
CA ASP A 303 3.63 -17.39 11.66
C ASP A 303 4.00 -17.96 13.03
N TYR A 304 5.29 -18.15 13.30
CA TYR A 304 5.76 -18.54 14.63
C TYR A 304 5.40 -17.53 15.71
N PHE A 305 5.61 -16.23 15.46
CA PHE A 305 5.23 -15.18 16.42
C PHE A 305 3.73 -15.12 16.67
N VAL A 306 2.92 -15.35 15.64
CA VAL A 306 1.46 -15.41 15.76
C VAL A 306 1.03 -16.63 16.58
N ASP A 307 1.55 -17.80 16.27
CA ASP A 307 1.18 -19.06 16.95
C ASP A 307 1.62 -19.09 18.43
N ASN A 308 2.61 -18.27 18.81
CA ASN A 308 3.18 -18.23 20.16
C ASN A 308 2.90 -16.90 20.91
N ASN A 309 2.03 -16.03 20.40
CA ASN A 309 1.61 -14.88 21.19
C ASN A 309 0.64 -15.32 22.30
N ASN A 310 0.78 -14.75 23.49
CA ASN A 310 -0.12 -15.04 24.62
C ASN A 310 -1.43 -14.22 24.54
N LEU A 311 -1.66 -13.51 23.42
CA LEU A 311 -2.79 -12.59 23.26
C LEU A 311 -4.04 -13.32 22.78
N ILE A 312 -3.87 -14.25 21.84
CA ILE A 312 -5.02 -14.85 21.15
C ILE A 312 -4.71 -16.26 20.65
N LYS A 313 -5.70 -17.14 20.75
CA LYS A 313 -5.65 -18.47 20.16
C LYS A 313 -6.35 -18.46 18.81
N ILE A 314 -5.60 -18.75 17.75
CA ILE A 314 -6.08 -18.75 16.36
C ILE A 314 -6.53 -20.14 15.93
N GLU A 315 -7.73 -20.22 15.35
CA GLU A 315 -8.24 -21.45 14.75
C GLU A 315 -7.72 -21.62 13.32
N LYS A 316 -6.85 -22.61 13.11
CA LYS A 316 -6.30 -22.90 11.78
C LYS A 316 -7.40 -23.33 10.81
N ASN A 317 -7.29 -22.92 9.55
CA ASN A 317 -8.24 -23.19 8.45
C ASN A 317 -9.62 -22.51 8.58
N SER A 318 -9.78 -21.57 9.51
CA SER A 318 -11.00 -20.77 9.63
C SER A 318 -11.00 -19.53 8.73
N SER A 319 -9.84 -19.05 8.26
CA SER A 319 -9.67 -17.78 7.54
C SER A 319 -10.52 -17.63 6.29
N ALA A 320 -10.99 -16.41 6.04
CA ALA A 320 -11.64 -16.02 4.79
C ALA A 320 -10.70 -16.22 3.58
N GLY A 321 -11.23 -16.83 2.52
CA GLY A 321 -10.49 -17.08 1.28
C GLY A 321 -10.54 -15.90 0.30
N PRO A 322 -9.77 -15.94 -0.81
CA PRO A 322 -9.85 -14.92 -1.85
C PRO A 322 -11.24 -14.80 -2.51
N LEU A 323 -11.99 -15.91 -2.57
CA LEU A 323 -13.34 -15.93 -3.15
C LEU A 323 -14.36 -15.20 -2.26
N HIS A 324 -14.24 -15.26 -0.94
CA HIS A 324 -14.99 -14.43 0.00
C HIS A 324 -14.85 -12.94 -0.34
N PHE A 325 -13.61 -12.44 -0.44
CA PHE A 325 -13.36 -11.02 -0.76
C PHE A 325 -13.83 -10.65 -2.17
N MET A 326 -13.73 -11.56 -3.13
CA MET A 326 -14.28 -11.37 -4.47
C MET A 326 -15.80 -11.25 -4.46
N ALA A 327 -16.50 -12.09 -3.68
CA ALA A 327 -17.94 -12.03 -3.51
C ALA A 327 -18.36 -10.71 -2.85
N MET A 328 -17.68 -10.28 -1.78
CA MET A 328 -17.96 -8.99 -1.14
C MET A 328 -17.76 -7.82 -2.12
N GLY A 329 -16.63 -7.79 -2.82
CA GLY A 329 -16.29 -6.67 -3.72
C GLY A 329 -17.14 -6.60 -5.00
N LEU A 330 -17.75 -7.71 -5.43
CA LEU A 330 -18.67 -7.73 -6.57
C LEU A 330 -20.08 -7.30 -6.18
N HIS A 331 -20.48 -7.42 -4.92
CA HIS A 331 -21.85 -7.16 -4.53
C HIS A 331 -22.11 -5.65 -4.33
N GLY A 332 -23.20 -5.14 -4.92
CA GLY A 332 -23.65 -3.76 -4.71
C GLY A 332 -22.61 -2.72 -5.12
N ASP A 333 -22.14 -1.92 -4.16
CA ASP A 333 -21.13 -0.87 -4.33
C ASP A 333 -19.70 -1.36 -4.04
N GLY A 334 -19.52 -2.66 -3.76
CA GLY A 334 -18.24 -3.25 -3.38
C GLY A 334 -17.83 -2.99 -1.92
N GLY A 335 -18.75 -2.46 -1.10
CA GLY A 335 -18.56 -2.27 0.34
C GLY A 335 -18.65 -3.56 1.16
N TYR A 336 -18.57 -3.41 2.48
CA TYR A 336 -18.66 -4.55 3.40
C TYR A 336 -20.10 -5.08 3.47
N TRP A 337 -20.30 -6.36 3.14
CA TRP A 337 -21.61 -7.00 3.12
C TRP A 337 -21.82 -7.93 4.32
N TRP A 338 -22.43 -7.38 5.38
CA TRP A 338 -22.65 -8.06 6.67
C TRP A 338 -23.37 -9.41 6.53
N ASP A 339 -24.52 -9.45 5.85
CA ASP A 339 -25.33 -10.67 5.76
C ASP A 339 -24.60 -11.83 5.08
N PHE A 340 -23.84 -11.53 4.01
CA PHE A 340 -23.01 -12.53 3.34
C PHE A 340 -21.86 -12.97 4.24
N ASN A 341 -21.15 -12.03 4.88
CA ASN A 341 -20.02 -12.36 5.73
C ASN A 341 -20.44 -13.28 6.88
N SER A 342 -21.47 -12.90 7.62
CA SER A 342 -21.96 -13.71 8.76
C SER A 342 -22.41 -15.10 8.32
N LYS A 343 -23.04 -15.22 7.14
CA LYS A 343 -23.45 -16.51 6.61
C LYS A 343 -22.25 -17.36 6.18
N ASP A 344 -21.30 -16.79 5.47
CA ASP A 344 -20.12 -17.50 4.98
C ASP A 344 -19.23 -17.98 6.14
N GLU A 345 -19.01 -17.13 7.14
CA GLU A 345 -18.26 -17.46 8.36
C GLU A 345 -18.88 -18.66 9.09
N SER A 346 -20.22 -18.71 9.16
CA SER A 346 -20.98 -19.79 9.83
C SER A 346 -20.89 -21.15 9.12
N LEU A 347 -20.52 -21.19 7.84
CA LEU A 347 -20.43 -22.43 7.08
C LEU A 347 -19.16 -23.22 7.44
N PRO A 348 -19.21 -24.57 7.39
CA PRO A 348 -18.01 -25.39 7.46
C PRO A 348 -17.02 -25.01 6.33
N PRO A 349 -15.69 -24.99 6.57
CA PRO A 349 -14.70 -24.57 5.57
C PRO A 349 -14.81 -25.26 4.20
N LYS A 350 -15.23 -26.54 4.20
CA LYS A 350 -15.45 -27.33 2.97
C LYS A 350 -16.61 -26.83 2.10
N ASP A 351 -17.61 -26.16 2.70
CA ASP A 351 -18.84 -25.76 2.04
C ASP A 351 -18.81 -24.29 1.57
N ARG A 352 -17.93 -23.47 2.16
CA ARG A 352 -17.74 -22.03 1.84
C ARG A 352 -17.48 -21.78 0.37
N LYS A 353 -16.52 -22.49 -0.23
CA LYS A 353 -16.17 -22.35 -1.66
C LYS A 353 -17.37 -22.49 -2.59
N GLY A 354 -18.25 -23.46 -2.31
CA GLY A 354 -19.46 -23.66 -3.10
C GLY A 354 -20.45 -22.50 -2.96
N TYR A 355 -20.60 -21.99 -1.74
CA TYR A 355 -21.44 -20.84 -1.44
C TYR A 355 -20.93 -19.53 -2.07
N GLU A 356 -19.64 -19.21 -1.88
CA GLU A 356 -18.99 -18.02 -2.47
C GLU A 356 -19.14 -17.99 -4.00
N ILE A 357 -18.84 -19.11 -4.68
CA ILE A 357 -18.98 -19.20 -6.15
C ILE A 357 -20.44 -19.01 -6.59
N LYS A 358 -21.40 -19.52 -5.82
CA LYS A 358 -22.83 -19.36 -6.13
C LYS A 358 -23.23 -17.88 -6.07
N VAL A 359 -22.75 -17.15 -5.06
CA VAL A 359 -22.99 -15.71 -4.89
C VAL A 359 -22.34 -14.92 -6.02
N ILE A 360 -21.05 -15.14 -6.30
CA ILE A 360 -20.32 -14.48 -7.40
C ILE A 360 -21.04 -14.66 -8.74
N LYS A 361 -21.47 -15.90 -9.06
CA LYS A 361 -22.21 -16.19 -10.29
C LYS A 361 -23.58 -15.51 -10.35
N LYS A 362 -24.20 -15.23 -9.21
CA LYS A 362 -25.46 -14.49 -9.15
C LYS A 362 -25.19 -13.03 -9.48
N ASP A 363 -24.29 -12.37 -8.77
CA ASP A 363 -24.00 -10.95 -8.99
C ASP A 363 -23.51 -10.67 -10.43
N ILE A 364 -22.65 -11.52 -10.99
CA ILE A 364 -22.20 -11.38 -12.40
C ILE A 364 -23.39 -11.45 -13.39
N ARG A 365 -24.40 -12.28 -13.12
CA ARG A 365 -25.59 -12.36 -13.97
C ARG A 365 -26.45 -11.11 -13.82
N ASP A 366 -26.58 -10.62 -12.59
CA ASP A 366 -27.38 -9.43 -12.29
C ASP A 366 -26.75 -8.15 -12.88
N PHE A 367 -25.42 -8.09 -13.07
CA PHE A 367 -24.76 -7.00 -13.81
C PHE A 367 -24.92 -7.07 -15.34
N GLY A 368 -25.26 -8.25 -15.88
CA GLY A 368 -25.42 -8.47 -17.31
C GLY A 368 -26.82 -8.14 -17.84
N THR A 369 -27.73 -7.76 -16.96
CA THR A 369 -29.12 -7.35 -17.23
C THR A 369 -29.31 -5.88 -16.92
#